data_AF-B1WU70-F1
#
_entry.id   AF-B1WU70-F1
#
_cell.length_a   1.000
_cell.length_b   1.000
_cell.length_c   1.000
_cell.angle_alpha   90.00
_cell.angle_beta   90.00
_cell.angle_gamma   90.00
#
_symmetry.space_group_name_H-M   'P 1'
#
loop_
_entity.id
_entity.type
_entity.pdbx_description
1 polymer ?
#
loop_
_entity_poly.entity_id
_entity_poly.type
_entity_poly.pdbx_seq_one_letter_code
_entity_poly.pdbx_strand_id
1 'polypeptide(L)'
;MSFPIEQGLFKYDITDHYAILGVPINADSRQIRQRYLKIAYILHPDTFDGKTEKEKQLATKILSKLVNPAYETLSKDRSRNEYKLVLSQMGYNLADELSSITIATDEAQKLLQTSQDRELTYHRLLTPLVNQQYDNLDNIFYITAQISELNLIYLMLNQGEQVKAKAKTKPPKSEPKATRSSASTQGETKKDDKKSAVDTSLKRAQEYIQRNNLSKAIIELRETLKEDPNNSTCHGLLGLAYLKEKQLTMAKIHINKARKVNPQDPIVIQAKQALDQVAPDSDKSKSSDKQQGGGFFGLFGKKK
;
A
#
# COMPACT_ATOMS: atom_id res chain seq x y z
N MET A 1 -15.15 -9.89 1.90
CA MET A 1 -14.48 -10.69 2.93
C MET A 1 -12.98 -10.65 2.68
N SER A 2 -12.24 -10.06 3.61
CA SER A 2 -10.78 -10.01 3.64
C SER A 2 -10.20 -11.39 3.99
N PHE A 3 -8.97 -11.66 3.55
CA PHE A 3 -8.18 -12.79 4.02
C PHE A 3 -7.56 -12.45 5.38
N PRO A 4 -7.39 -13.41 6.30
CA PRO A 4 -6.94 -13.16 7.68
C PRO A 4 -5.41 -12.98 7.73
N ILE A 5 -4.89 -11.97 7.05
CA ILE A 5 -3.46 -11.63 7.04
C ILE A 5 -3.28 -10.30 7.77
N GLU A 6 -2.75 -10.34 8.99
CA GLU A 6 -2.67 -9.20 9.90
C GLU A 6 -1.24 -8.86 10.32
N GLN A 7 -0.24 -9.24 9.52
CA GLN A 7 1.19 -9.02 9.79
C GLN A 7 1.91 -8.36 8.61
N GLY A 8 3.09 -7.81 8.87
CA GLY A 8 3.89 -7.12 7.86
C GLY A 8 3.19 -5.92 7.24
N LEU A 9 3.30 -5.78 5.92
CA LEU A 9 2.70 -4.67 5.18
C LEU A 9 1.16 -4.64 5.25
N PHE A 10 0.52 -5.78 5.52
CA PHE A 10 -0.94 -5.85 5.67
C PHE A 10 -1.46 -5.05 6.88
N LYS A 11 -0.64 -4.84 7.92
CA LYS A 11 -0.99 -3.98 9.07
C LYS A 11 -1.18 -2.51 8.68
N TYR A 12 -0.68 -2.10 7.52
CA TYR A 12 -0.66 -0.70 7.07
C TYR A 12 -1.57 -0.46 5.86
N ASP A 13 -2.63 -1.27 5.71
CA ASP A 13 -3.58 -1.24 4.58
C ASP A 13 -2.92 -1.46 3.20
N ILE A 14 -1.74 -2.11 3.16
CA ILE A 14 -1.07 -2.49 1.93
C ILE A 14 -1.25 -3.99 1.69
N THR A 15 -1.83 -4.34 0.53
CA THR A 15 -1.84 -5.73 0.08
C THR A 15 -0.47 -6.09 -0.47
N ASP A 16 0.27 -6.95 0.23
CA ASP A 16 1.62 -7.32 -0.19
C ASP A 16 1.62 -8.34 -1.33
N HIS A 17 1.64 -7.85 -2.57
CA HIS A 17 1.63 -8.69 -3.76
C HIS A 17 2.90 -9.56 -3.91
N TYR A 18 4.05 -9.11 -3.38
CA TYR A 18 5.28 -9.89 -3.40
C TYR A 18 5.19 -11.06 -2.43
N ALA A 19 4.65 -10.81 -1.22
CA ALA A 19 4.41 -11.87 -0.25
C ALA A 19 3.37 -12.88 -0.75
N ILE A 20 2.27 -12.42 -1.35
CA ILE A 20 1.24 -13.32 -1.90
C ILE A 20 1.82 -14.28 -2.93
N LEU A 21 2.65 -13.79 -3.85
CA LEU A 21 3.30 -14.66 -4.83
C LEU A 21 4.51 -15.41 -4.26
N GLY A 22 5.01 -15.05 -3.09
CA GLY A 22 6.24 -15.64 -2.55
C GLY A 22 7.44 -15.36 -3.45
N VAL A 23 7.61 -14.11 -3.86
CA VAL A 23 8.78 -13.64 -4.62
C VAL A 23 9.45 -12.47 -3.91
N PRO A 24 10.77 -12.27 -4.07
CA PRO A 24 11.45 -11.15 -3.44
C PRO A 24 11.00 -9.80 -4.03
N ILE A 25 11.11 -8.71 -3.27
CA ILE A 25 10.66 -7.36 -3.72
C ILE A 25 11.40 -6.88 -4.97
N ASN A 26 12.65 -7.31 -5.16
CA ASN A 26 13.46 -7.02 -6.34
C ASN A 26 13.18 -7.97 -7.52
N ALA A 27 12.26 -8.93 -7.41
CA ALA A 27 12.01 -9.95 -8.43
C ALA A 27 11.72 -9.38 -9.82
N ASP A 28 12.28 -10.04 -10.83
CA ASP A 28 12.05 -9.74 -12.23
C ASP A 28 10.75 -10.39 -12.78
N SER A 29 10.33 -9.97 -13.97
CA SER A 29 9.12 -10.48 -14.63
C SER A 29 9.14 -12.01 -14.84
N ARG A 30 10.32 -12.61 -15.04
CA ARG A 30 10.48 -14.04 -15.26
C ARG A 30 10.24 -14.80 -13.95
N GLN A 31 10.86 -14.37 -12.86
CA GLN A 31 10.67 -14.94 -11.52
C GLN A 31 9.20 -14.84 -11.09
N ILE A 32 8.58 -13.67 -11.26
CA ILE A 32 7.16 -13.44 -10.96
C ILE A 32 6.28 -14.41 -11.75
N ARG A 33 6.48 -14.51 -13.07
CA ARG A 33 5.69 -15.41 -13.92
C ARG A 33 5.89 -16.88 -13.56
N GLN A 34 7.14 -17.32 -13.37
CA GLN A 34 7.44 -18.71 -13.01
C GLN A 34 6.77 -19.10 -11.70
N ARG A 35 6.83 -18.22 -10.70
CA ARG A 35 6.23 -18.49 -9.41
C ARG A 35 4.70 -18.48 -9.47
N TYR A 36 4.10 -17.53 -10.18
CA TYR A 36 2.65 -17.52 -10.42
C TYR A 36 2.16 -18.82 -11.06
N LEU A 37 2.83 -19.32 -12.12
CA LEU A 37 2.42 -20.55 -12.79
C LEU A 37 2.45 -21.76 -11.85
N LYS A 38 3.46 -21.85 -10.96
CA LYS A 38 3.52 -22.91 -9.95
C LYS A 38 2.35 -22.84 -8.98
N ILE A 39 2.05 -21.65 -8.46
CA ILE A 39 0.94 -21.45 -7.51
C ILE A 39 -0.41 -21.72 -8.18
N ALA A 40 -0.60 -21.23 -9.41
CA ALA A 40 -1.80 -21.46 -10.18
C ALA A 40 -2.03 -22.96 -10.40
N TYR A 41 -1.00 -23.71 -10.77
CA TYR A 41 -1.10 -25.17 -10.90
C TYR A 41 -1.48 -25.87 -9.58
N ILE A 42 -0.94 -25.41 -8.45
CA ILE A 42 -1.29 -25.98 -7.12
C ILE A 42 -2.76 -25.70 -6.77
N LEU A 43 -3.28 -24.51 -7.07
CA LEU A 43 -4.60 -24.07 -6.59
C LEU A 43 -5.74 -24.20 -7.62
N HIS A 44 -5.45 -24.53 -8.88
CA HIS A 44 -6.46 -24.58 -9.93
C HIS A 44 -7.45 -25.74 -9.68
N PRO A 45 -8.77 -25.54 -9.90
CA PRO A 45 -9.79 -26.55 -9.59
C PRO A 45 -9.57 -27.89 -10.29
N ASP A 46 -9.00 -27.88 -11.49
CA ASP A 46 -8.77 -29.11 -12.27
C ASP A 46 -7.53 -29.91 -11.83
N THR A 47 -6.57 -29.28 -11.16
CA THR A 47 -5.28 -29.90 -10.77
C THR A 47 -5.10 -30.02 -9.27
N PHE A 48 -5.94 -29.37 -8.47
CA PHE A 48 -5.88 -29.40 -7.02
C PHE A 48 -6.44 -30.72 -6.45
N ASP A 49 -5.59 -31.45 -5.70
CA ASP A 49 -5.90 -32.74 -5.09
C ASP A 49 -6.56 -32.62 -3.70
N GLY A 50 -7.48 -31.66 -3.55
CA GLY A 50 -8.22 -31.45 -2.29
C GLY A 50 -9.18 -32.60 -1.98
N LYS A 51 -9.17 -33.08 -0.73
CA LYS A 51 -10.01 -34.20 -0.26
C LYS A 51 -11.44 -33.78 0.03
N THR A 52 -11.66 -32.51 0.35
CA THR A 52 -12.99 -31.99 0.69
C THR A 52 -13.44 -30.88 -0.26
N GLU A 53 -14.75 -30.74 -0.43
CA GLU A 53 -15.33 -29.65 -1.22
C GLU A 53 -14.97 -28.27 -0.64
N LYS A 54 -14.85 -28.17 0.69
CA LYS A 54 -14.41 -26.94 1.37
C LYS A 54 -12.99 -26.54 0.97
N GLU A 55 -12.07 -27.49 0.90
CA GLU A 55 -10.69 -27.24 0.45
C GLU A 55 -10.66 -26.77 -1.01
N LYS A 56 -11.43 -27.41 -1.90
CA LYS A 56 -11.52 -27.01 -3.32
C LYS A 56 -12.06 -25.59 -3.49
N GLN A 57 -13.10 -25.24 -2.73
CA GLN A 57 -13.66 -23.89 -2.72
C GLN A 57 -12.67 -22.87 -2.16
N LEU A 58 -11.96 -23.21 -1.09
CA LEU A 58 -10.92 -22.34 -0.51
C LEU A 58 -9.77 -22.12 -1.50
N ALA A 59 -9.24 -23.17 -2.11
CA ALA A 59 -8.17 -23.07 -3.13
C ALA A 59 -8.59 -22.18 -4.31
N THR A 60 -9.79 -22.42 -4.86
CA THR A 60 -10.36 -21.60 -5.94
C THR A 60 -10.52 -20.14 -5.53
N LYS A 61 -10.93 -19.88 -4.28
CA LYS A 61 -11.06 -18.53 -3.74
C LYS A 61 -9.69 -17.86 -3.55
N ILE A 62 -8.69 -18.56 -3.04
CA ILE A 62 -7.32 -18.04 -2.89
C ILE A 62 -6.74 -17.69 -4.27
N LEU A 63 -6.87 -18.59 -5.25
CA LEU A 63 -6.39 -18.33 -6.61
C LEU A 63 -7.05 -17.08 -7.21
N SER A 64 -8.38 -17.02 -7.20
CA SER A 64 -9.12 -15.95 -7.89
C SER A 64 -9.13 -14.60 -7.16
N LYS A 65 -9.09 -14.58 -5.83
CA LYS A 65 -9.24 -13.35 -5.02
C LYS A 65 -7.94 -12.87 -4.37
N LEU A 66 -6.89 -13.69 -4.33
CA LEU A 66 -5.59 -13.32 -3.75
C LEU A 66 -4.46 -13.38 -4.79
N VAL A 67 -4.25 -14.54 -5.40
CA VAL A 67 -3.09 -14.80 -6.28
C VAL A 67 -3.22 -14.08 -7.62
N ASN A 68 -4.36 -14.20 -8.31
CA ASN A 68 -4.57 -13.58 -9.61
C ASN A 68 -4.46 -12.03 -9.54
N PRO A 69 -5.07 -11.33 -8.57
CA PRO A 69 -4.87 -9.90 -8.41
C PRO A 69 -3.41 -9.51 -8.15
N ALA A 70 -2.68 -10.29 -7.34
CA ALA A 70 -1.27 -10.04 -7.09
C ALA A 70 -0.42 -10.18 -8.37
N TYR A 71 -0.68 -11.22 -9.16
CA TYR A 71 -0.03 -11.38 -10.45
C TYR A 71 -0.41 -10.29 -11.45
N GLU A 72 -1.67 -9.86 -11.50
CA GLU A 72 -2.09 -8.76 -12.37
C GLU A 72 -1.32 -7.46 -12.07
N THR A 73 -1.16 -7.12 -10.78
CA THR A 73 -0.38 -5.94 -10.38
C THR A 73 1.11 -6.08 -10.75
N LEU A 74 1.70 -7.27 -10.55
CA LEU A 74 3.15 -7.47 -10.69
C LEU A 74 3.61 -7.84 -12.10
N SER A 75 2.73 -8.35 -12.95
CA SER A 75 3.05 -8.78 -14.31
C SER A 75 3.19 -7.62 -15.30
N LYS A 76 2.50 -6.50 -15.05
CA LYS A 76 2.57 -5.28 -15.88
C LYS A 76 3.68 -4.38 -15.36
N ASP A 77 4.69 -4.10 -16.17
CA ASP A 77 5.87 -3.30 -15.75
C ASP A 77 5.49 -1.95 -15.15
N ARG A 78 4.52 -1.24 -15.77
CA ARG A 78 3.98 0.01 -15.23
C ARG A 78 3.46 -0.21 -13.83
N SER A 79 2.37 -0.97 -13.66
CA SER A 79 1.70 -1.24 -12.37
C SER A 79 2.67 -1.75 -11.30
N ARG A 80 3.63 -2.61 -11.67
CA ARG A 80 4.67 -3.07 -10.75
C ARG A 80 5.57 -1.93 -10.26
N ASN A 81 6.02 -1.05 -11.15
CA ASN A 81 6.85 0.10 -10.78
C ASN A 81 6.07 1.11 -9.92
N GLU A 82 4.78 1.28 -10.21
CA GLU A 82 3.86 2.07 -9.39
C GLU A 82 3.77 1.54 -7.97
N TYR A 83 3.55 0.24 -7.85
CA TYR A 83 3.47 -0.46 -6.58
C TYR A 83 4.81 -0.43 -5.81
N LYS A 84 5.96 -0.62 -6.49
CA LYS A 84 7.29 -0.48 -5.90
C LYS A 84 7.52 0.91 -5.29
N LEU A 85 7.04 1.98 -5.94
CA LEU A 85 7.17 3.33 -5.41
C LEU A 85 6.39 3.50 -4.10
N VAL A 86 5.19 2.94 -4.02
CA VAL A 86 4.39 2.93 -2.78
C VAL A 86 5.14 2.20 -1.66
N LEU A 87 5.66 1.00 -1.94
CA LEU A 87 6.44 0.23 -0.97
C LEU A 87 7.70 0.98 -0.51
N SER A 88 8.39 1.63 -1.44
CA SER A 88 9.56 2.47 -1.15
C SER A 88 9.21 3.63 -0.21
N GLN A 89 8.12 4.35 -0.48
CA GLN A 89 7.69 5.45 0.36
C GLN A 89 7.26 4.97 1.75
N MET A 90 6.57 3.82 1.82
CA MET A 90 6.18 3.22 3.09
C MET A 90 7.40 2.85 3.92
N GLY A 91 8.37 2.15 3.33
CA GLY A 91 9.63 1.79 4.00
C GLY A 91 10.38 3.02 4.51
N TYR A 92 10.40 4.11 3.74
CA TYR A 92 10.98 5.39 4.18
C TYR A 92 10.24 5.96 5.40
N ASN A 93 8.92 6.03 5.35
CA ASN A 93 8.12 6.61 6.43
C ASN A 93 8.23 5.81 7.75
N LEU A 94 8.38 4.50 7.65
CA LEU A 94 8.46 3.60 8.81
C LEU A 94 9.91 3.40 9.29
N ALA A 95 10.92 3.83 8.55
CA ALA A 95 12.33 3.62 8.92
C ALA A 95 12.69 4.25 10.29
N ASP A 96 12.07 5.38 10.63
CA ASP A 96 12.30 6.06 11.92
C ASP A 96 11.61 5.35 13.10
N GLU A 97 10.61 4.50 12.82
CA GLU A 97 9.86 3.71 13.81
C GLU A 97 10.44 2.29 14.01
N LEU A 98 11.59 1.99 13.39
CA LEU A 98 12.20 0.66 13.42
C LEU A 98 12.53 0.18 14.85
N SER A 99 12.79 1.09 15.78
CA SER A 99 13.09 0.77 17.19
C SER A 99 11.86 0.47 18.04
N SER A 100 10.66 0.87 17.61
CA SER A 100 9.40 0.69 18.34
C SER A 100 8.48 -0.37 17.71
N ILE A 101 8.80 -0.88 16.52
CA ILE A 101 7.99 -1.87 15.84
C ILE A 101 8.07 -3.23 16.54
N THR A 102 6.91 -3.86 16.75
CA THR A 102 6.83 -5.24 17.23
C THR A 102 7.04 -6.21 16.07
N ILE A 103 8.13 -6.97 16.11
CA ILE A 103 8.46 -8.01 15.13
C ILE A 103 8.04 -9.37 15.69
N ALA A 104 7.14 -10.04 14.98
CA ALA A 104 6.55 -11.30 15.42
C ALA A 104 7.39 -12.53 15.07
N THR A 105 8.19 -12.48 14.00
CA THR A 105 8.90 -13.64 13.45
C THR A 105 10.41 -13.61 13.69
N ASP A 106 10.99 -14.78 13.92
CA ASP A 106 12.43 -14.97 14.10
C ASP A 106 13.22 -14.57 12.85
N GLU A 107 12.67 -14.82 11.65
CA GLU A 107 13.26 -14.46 10.37
C GLU A 107 13.42 -12.94 10.25
N ALA A 108 12.35 -12.18 10.55
CA ALA A 108 12.38 -10.73 10.49
C ALA A 108 13.32 -10.14 11.56
N GLN A 109 13.40 -10.73 12.75
CA GLN A 109 14.38 -10.34 13.78
C GLN A 109 15.82 -10.59 13.33
N LYS A 110 16.10 -11.76 12.73
CA LYS A 110 17.43 -12.07 12.16
C LYS A 110 17.83 -11.07 11.08
N LEU A 111 16.90 -10.69 10.20
CA LEU A 111 17.16 -9.67 9.19
C LEU A 111 17.44 -8.30 9.81
N LEU A 112 16.69 -7.90 10.85
CA LEU A 112 16.91 -6.63 11.56
C LEU A 112 18.32 -6.54 12.17
N GLN A 113 18.82 -7.64 12.74
CA GLN A 113 20.15 -7.72 13.37
C GLN A 113 21.29 -7.78 12.34
N THR A 114 21.00 -7.92 11.06
CA THR A 114 21.99 -8.07 9.99
C THR A 114 22.60 -6.72 9.60
N SER A 115 23.91 -6.57 9.76
CA SER A 115 24.66 -5.34 9.45
C SER A 115 25.29 -5.31 8.05
N GLN A 116 25.63 -6.47 7.49
CA GLN A 116 26.23 -6.65 6.17
C GLN A 116 25.46 -7.70 5.36
N ASP A 117 25.58 -7.70 4.03
CA ASP A 117 24.95 -8.70 3.15
C ASP A 117 23.43 -8.88 3.34
N ARG A 118 22.73 -7.76 3.57
CA ARG A 118 21.28 -7.75 3.86
C ARG A 118 20.45 -8.39 2.76
N GLU A 119 20.76 -8.11 1.50
CA GLU A 119 20.05 -8.70 0.36
C GLU A 119 20.22 -10.22 0.32
N LEU A 120 21.44 -10.72 0.48
CA LEU A 120 21.71 -12.16 0.56
C LEU A 120 20.99 -12.81 1.75
N THR A 121 21.02 -12.15 2.91
CA THR A 121 20.32 -12.64 4.11
C THR A 121 18.81 -12.67 3.93
N TYR A 122 18.24 -11.62 3.33
CA TYR A 122 16.83 -11.56 2.98
C TYR A 122 16.43 -12.71 2.05
N HIS A 123 17.17 -12.95 0.97
CA HIS A 123 16.90 -14.08 0.07
C HIS A 123 17.02 -15.44 0.76
N ARG A 124 18.04 -15.62 1.63
CA ARG A 124 18.24 -16.85 2.41
C ARG A 124 17.08 -17.14 3.36
N LEU A 125 16.56 -16.12 4.04
CA LEU A 125 15.43 -16.24 4.97
C LEU A 125 14.09 -16.41 4.24
N LEU A 126 13.93 -15.76 3.08
CA LEU A 126 12.72 -15.84 2.27
C LEU A 126 12.52 -17.23 1.64
N THR A 127 13.60 -17.86 1.18
CA THR A 127 13.57 -19.12 0.42
C THR A 127 12.80 -20.26 1.10
N PRO A 128 13.05 -20.62 2.37
CA PRO A 128 12.30 -21.70 3.04
C PRO A 128 10.81 -21.38 3.17
N LEU A 129 10.45 -20.13 3.49
CA LEU A 129 9.05 -19.68 3.58
C LEU A 129 8.34 -19.85 2.23
N VAL A 130 8.98 -19.40 1.15
CA VAL A 130 8.43 -19.53 -0.22
C VAL A 130 8.24 -20.99 -0.61
N ASN A 131 9.17 -21.88 -0.24
CA ASN A 131 9.05 -23.29 -0.56
C ASN A 131 7.85 -23.96 0.15
N GLN A 132 7.47 -23.49 1.33
CA GLN A 132 6.39 -24.05 2.15
C GLN A 132 5.03 -23.37 1.94
N GLN A 133 5.00 -22.15 1.41
CA GLN A 133 3.84 -21.26 1.41
C GLN A 133 2.53 -21.88 0.92
N TYR A 134 2.58 -22.73 -0.10
CA TYR A 134 1.40 -23.32 -0.75
C TYR A 134 1.33 -24.83 -0.61
N ASP A 135 2.12 -25.44 0.29
CA ASP A 135 2.10 -26.89 0.54
C ASP A 135 0.83 -27.33 1.29
N ASN A 136 0.29 -26.46 2.13
CA ASN A 136 -0.94 -26.70 2.89
C ASN A 136 -1.80 -25.42 2.93
N LEU A 137 -3.08 -25.55 2.59
CA LEU A 137 -4.05 -24.45 2.58
C LEU A 137 -4.15 -23.72 3.92
N ASP A 138 -4.04 -24.43 5.04
CA ASP A 138 -4.19 -23.87 6.39
C ASP A 138 -3.05 -22.89 6.73
N ASN A 139 -1.87 -23.09 6.13
CA ASN A 139 -0.68 -22.30 6.43
C ASN A 139 -0.43 -21.16 5.44
N ILE A 140 -1.18 -21.07 4.34
CA ILE A 140 -0.97 -20.04 3.29
C ILE A 140 -0.96 -18.64 3.89
N PHE A 141 -1.97 -18.31 4.70
CA PHE A 141 -2.11 -16.96 5.26
C PHE A 141 -1.02 -16.67 6.29
N TYR A 142 -0.68 -17.65 7.12
CA TYR A 142 0.38 -17.52 8.11
C TYR A 142 1.74 -17.30 7.46
N ILE A 143 2.12 -18.12 6.48
CA ILE A 143 3.40 -17.98 5.77
C ILE A 143 3.44 -16.68 4.94
N THR A 144 2.32 -16.30 4.32
CA THR A 144 2.21 -15.02 3.59
C THR A 144 2.41 -13.83 4.54
N ALA A 145 1.87 -13.91 5.77
CA ALA A 145 2.10 -12.92 6.82
C ALA A 145 3.59 -12.81 7.20
N GLN A 146 4.27 -13.95 7.40
CA GLN A 146 5.71 -13.97 7.72
C GLN A 146 6.56 -13.38 6.59
N ILE A 147 6.28 -13.76 5.33
CA ILE A 147 6.96 -13.18 4.16
C ILE A 147 6.73 -11.67 4.11
N SER A 148 5.51 -11.21 4.41
CA SER A 148 5.21 -9.78 4.40
C SER A 148 5.91 -9.01 5.53
N GLU A 149 6.09 -9.60 6.70
CA GLU A 149 6.88 -9.01 7.78
C GLU A 149 8.37 -8.91 7.39
N LEU A 150 8.91 -9.96 6.79
CA LEU A 150 10.28 -9.96 6.27
C LEU A 150 10.48 -8.88 5.19
N ASN A 151 9.50 -8.74 4.28
CA ASN A 151 9.44 -7.69 3.26
C ASN A 151 9.43 -6.28 3.87
N LEU A 152 8.61 -6.06 4.91
CA LEU A 152 8.54 -4.80 5.62
C LEU A 152 9.89 -4.41 6.22
N ILE A 153 10.53 -5.33 6.95
CA ILE A 153 11.85 -5.08 7.55
C ILE A 153 12.91 -4.79 6.49
N TYR A 154 12.93 -5.56 5.39
CA TYR A 154 13.83 -5.30 4.26
C TYR A 154 13.65 -3.89 3.67
N LEU A 155 12.40 -3.45 3.49
CA LEU A 155 12.11 -2.10 3.00
C LEU A 155 12.57 -1.01 3.96
N MET A 156 12.32 -1.16 5.26
CA MET A 156 12.72 -0.18 6.28
C MET A 156 14.25 -0.04 6.34
N LEU A 157 14.97 -1.17 6.33
CA LEU A 157 16.44 -1.19 6.38
C LEU A 157 17.06 -0.54 5.14
N ASN A 158 16.59 -0.90 3.94
CA ASN A 158 17.16 -0.37 2.70
C ASN A 158 16.89 1.12 2.49
N GLN A 159 15.76 1.63 2.96
CA GLN A 159 15.45 3.06 2.84
C GLN A 159 16.24 3.88 3.85
N GLY A 160 16.41 3.41 5.09
CA GLY A 160 17.24 4.07 6.09
C GLY A 160 18.69 4.30 5.63
N GLU A 161 19.24 3.40 4.80
CA GLU A 161 20.56 3.60 4.20
C GLU A 161 20.57 4.64 3.08
N GLN A 162 19.54 4.67 2.23
CA GLN A 162 19.43 5.70 1.19
C GLN A 162 19.24 7.11 1.78
N VAL A 163 18.52 7.25 2.90
CA VAL A 163 18.40 8.53 3.62
C VAL A 163 19.75 8.97 4.18
N LYS A 164 20.48 8.05 4.84
CA LYS A 164 21.83 8.33 5.36
C LYS A 164 22.82 8.66 4.25
N ALA A 165 22.73 8.01 3.09
CA ALA A 165 23.56 8.30 1.92
C ALA A 165 23.21 9.67 1.29
N LYS A 166 21.92 10.01 1.17
CA LYS A 166 21.45 11.34 0.69
C LYS A 166 21.79 12.47 1.66
N ALA A 167 21.80 12.20 2.97
CA ALA A 167 22.24 13.16 3.99
C ALA A 167 23.77 13.39 3.93
N LYS A 168 24.57 12.34 3.67
CA LYS A 168 26.04 12.43 3.51
C LYS A 168 26.51 13.06 2.20
N THR A 169 25.65 13.16 1.19
CA THR A 169 25.97 13.68 -0.15
C THR A 169 25.51 15.12 -0.40
N LYS A 170 24.93 15.80 0.61
CA LYS A 170 24.80 17.26 0.56
C LYS A 170 26.18 17.90 0.78
N PRO A 171 26.74 18.67 -0.17
CA PRO A 171 27.98 19.41 0.07
C PRO A 171 27.75 20.46 1.18
N PRO A 172 28.79 20.80 1.97
CA PRO A 172 28.68 21.88 2.95
C PRO A 172 28.37 23.18 2.21
N LYS A 173 27.33 23.88 2.66
CA LYS A 173 27.01 25.24 2.22
C LYS A 173 28.26 26.09 2.44
N SER A 174 28.87 26.56 1.36
CA SER A 174 29.88 27.61 1.41
C SER A 174 29.26 28.85 2.05
N GLU A 175 29.91 29.32 3.12
CA GLU A 175 29.60 30.59 3.76
C GLU A 175 29.71 31.75 2.75
N PRO A 176 28.71 32.63 2.64
CA PRO A 176 28.90 33.88 1.91
C PRO A 176 29.72 34.83 2.77
N LYS A 177 30.91 35.20 2.28
CA LYS A 177 31.71 36.32 2.78
C LYS A 177 30.84 37.57 2.91
N ALA A 178 30.83 38.14 4.11
CA ALA A 178 30.23 39.43 4.39
C ALA A 178 30.96 40.54 3.62
N THR A 179 30.22 41.34 2.87
CA THR A 179 30.62 42.71 2.53
C THR A 179 29.35 43.56 2.58
N ARG A 180 29.32 44.50 3.53
CA ARG A 180 28.27 45.50 3.67
C ARG A 180 28.34 46.47 2.50
N SER A 181 27.21 46.71 1.83
CA SER A 181 26.80 48.06 1.47
C SER A 181 25.29 48.12 1.25
N SER A 182 24.74 49.28 1.60
CA SER A 182 23.37 49.70 1.76
C SER A 182 22.52 49.74 0.49
N ALA A 183 21.23 49.38 0.59
CA ALA A 183 20.06 50.24 0.30
C ALA A 183 18.79 49.44 -0.06
N SER A 184 17.72 49.70 0.70
CA SER A 184 16.28 49.70 0.36
C SER A 184 15.58 48.55 -0.41
N THR A 185 14.68 47.88 0.34
CA THR A 185 13.24 47.64 0.08
C THR A 185 12.75 46.76 -1.09
N GLN A 186 11.84 45.82 -0.74
CA GLN A 186 10.93 44.97 -1.54
C GLN A 186 11.59 43.72 -2.19
N GLY A 187 11.06 42.50 -2.13
CA GLY A 187 9.81 41.96 -1.62
C GLY A 187 9.84 40.42 -1.70
N GLU A 188 8.94 39.79 -0.96
CA GLU A 188 8.69 38.35 -0.89
C GLU A 188 8.15 37.81 -2.23
N THR A 189 8.81 36.86 -2.91
CA THR A 189 8.22 36.23 -4.13
C THR A 189 8.56 34.76 -4.41
N LYS A 190 9.42 34.05 -3.65
CA LYS A 190 9.80 32.66 -4.03
C LYS A 190 8.85 31.54 -3.58
N LYS A 191 7.85 31.81 -2.73
CA LYS A 191 6.88 30.79 -2.26
C LYS A 191 5.60 30.73 -3.12
N ASP A 192 5.19 31.83 -3.75
CA ASP A 192 3.93 31.88 -4.52
C ASP A 192 4.04 31.24 -5.90
N ASP A 193 5.18 31.35 -6.59
CA ASP A 193 5.37 30.76 -7.92
C ASP A 193 5.26 29.23 -7.91
N LYS A 194 5.74 28.58 -6.85
CA LYS A 194 5.70 27.10 -6.72
C LYS A 194 4.28 26.58 -6.45
N LYS A 195 3.49 27.33 -5.67
CA LYS A 195 2.09 26.97 -5.40
C LYS A 195 1.25 27.08 -6.68
N SER A 196 1.50 28.12 -7.48
CA SER A 196 0.88 28.31 -8.80
C SER A 196 1.20 27.17 -9.79
N ALA A 197 2.44 26.67 -9.81
CA ALA A 197 2.83 25.55 -10.66
C ALA A 197 2.16 24.22 -10.27
N VAL A 198 2.07 23.93 -8.96
CA VAL A 198 1.36 22.76 -8.43
C VAL A 198 -0.13 22.84 -8.75
N ASP A 199 -0.77 23.99 -8.51
CA ASP A 199 -2.18 24.20 -8.82
C ASP A 199 -2.50 24.01 -10.30
N THR A 200 -1.58 24.45 -11.18
CA THR A 200 -1.70 24.25 -12.64
C THR A 200 -1.60 22.77 -13.02
N SER A 201 -0.66 22.03 -12.42
CA SER A 201 -0.49 20.59 -12.65
C SER A 201 -1.71 19.80 -12.16
N LEU A 202 -2.27 20.14 -10.99
CA LEU A 202 -3.48 19.52 -10.45
C LEU A 202 -4.71 19.74 -11.34
N LYS A 203 -4.91 20.96 -11.86
CA LYS A 203 -5.99 21.25 -12.82
C LYS A 203 -5.86 20.43 -14.10
N ARG A 204 -4.65 20.35 -14.67
CA ARG A 204 -4.39 19.54 -15.86
C ARG A 204 -4.66 18.05 -15.61
N ALA A 205 -4.25 17.53 -14.46
CA ALA A 205 -4.53 16.16 -14.09
C ALA A 205 -6.04 15.89 -13.97
N GLN A 206 -6.81 16.82 -13.39
CA GLN A 206 -8.27 16.72 -13.34
C GLN A 206 -8.88 16.69 -14.75
N GLU A 207 -8.43 17.54 -15.67
CA GLU A 207 -8.89 17.51 -17.07
C GLU A 207 -8.58 16.16 -17.73
N TYR A 208 -7.38 15.60 -17.51
CA TYR A 208 -7.05 14.27 -18.01
C TYR A 208 -7.98 13.20 -17.44
N ILE A 209 -8.31 13.23 -16.14
CA ILE A 209 -9.26 12.30 -15.50
C ILE A 209 -10.67 12.46 -16.08
N GLN A 210 -11.11 13.67 -16.36
CA GLN A 210 -12.41 13.96 -16.98
C GLN A 210 -12.47 13.41 -18.41
N ARG A 211 -11.41 13.58 -19.19
CA ARG A 211 -11.27 13.05 -20.56
C ARG A 211 -10.94 11.55 -20.60
N ASN A 212 -10.99 10.86 -19.45
CA ASN A 212 -10.63 9.45 -19.29
C ASN A 212 -9.19 9.10 -19.74
N ASN A 213 -8.31 10.10 -19.83
CA ASN A 213 -6.89 9.91 -20.11
C ASN A 213 -6.11 9.64 -18.81
N LEU A 214 -6.47 8.54 -18.14
CA LEU A 214 -5.96 8.18 -16.82
C LEU A 214 -4.44 8.04 -16.81
N SER A 215 -3.89 7.51 -17.89
CA SER A 215 -2.45 7.33 -18.05
C SER A 215 -1.66 8.64 -17.92
N LYS A 216 -2.10 9.72 -18.59
CA LYS A 216 -1.45 11.03 -18.49
C LYS A 216 -1.71 11.70 -17.14
N ALA A 217 -2.92 11.56 -16.60
CA ALA A 217 -3.25 12.07 -15.26
C ALA A 217 -2.31 11.50 -14.19
N ILE A 218 -2.12 10.18 -14.19
CA ILE A 218 -1.26 9.48 -13.22
C ILE A 218 0.20 9.95 -13.33
N ILE A 219 0.73 10.12 -14.55
CA ILE A 219 2.10 10.60 -14.77
C ILE A 219 2.25 12.03 -14.22
N GLU A 220 1.36 12.93 -14.61
CA GLU A 220 1.39 14.34 -14.17
C GLU A 220 1.37 14.44 -12.64
N LEU A 221 0.43 13.74 -11.99
CA LEU A 221 0.29 13.74 -10.53
C LEU A 221 1.51 13.15 -9.80
N ARG A 222 2.18 12.15 -10.38
CA ARG A 222 3.40 11.60 -9.80
C ARG A 222 4.55 12.59 -9.81
N GLU A 223 4.70 13.34 -10.90
CA GLU A 223 5.69 14.41 -10.97
C GLU A 223 5.37 15.48 -9.93
N THR A 224 4.09 15.85 -9.76
CA THR A 224 3.68 16.78 -8.70
C THR A 224 4.08 16.30 -7.30
N LEU A 225 3.93 15.01 -7.01
CA LEU A 225 4.30 14.42 -5.71
C LEU A 225 5.81 14.39 -5.44
N LYS A 226 6.67 14.53 -6.45
CA LYS A 226 8.12 14.66 -6.20
C LYS A 226 8.45 15.98 -5.52
N GLU A 227 7.69 17.04 -5.85
CA GLU A 227 7.85 18.37 -5.29
C GLU A 227 7.10 18.54 -3.96
N ASP A 228 5.89 17.98 -3.86
CA ASP A 228 5.07 17.98 -2.64
C ASP A 228 4.59 16.54 -2.30
N PRO A 229 5.43 15.75 -1.60
CA PRO A 229 5.13 14.35 -1.27
C PRO A 229 3.91 14.13 -0.38
N ASN A 230 3.40 15.18 0.27
CA ASN A 230 2.28 15.13 1.21
C ASN A 230 1.09 15.99 0.73
N ASN A 231 0.96 16.22 -0.57
CA ASN A 231 -0.20 16.94 -1.11
C ASN A 231 -1.48 16.09 -1.03
N SER A 232 -2.48 16.51 -0.25
CA SER A 232 -3.74 15.79 -0.09
C SER A 232 -4.52 15.69 -1.40
N THR A 233 -4.64 16.80 -2.12
CA THR A 233 -5.40 16.88 -3.37
C THR A 233 -4.78 15.97 -4.43
N CYS A 234 -3.45 15.97 -4.56
CA CYS A 234 -2.74 15.13 -5.50
C CYS A 234 -2.96 13.63 -5.22
N HIS A 235 -2.85 13.23 -3.95
CA HIS A 235 -3.15 11.86 -3.55
C HIS A 235 -4.62 11.49 -3.78
N GLY A 236 -5.56 12.39 -3.53
CA GLY A 236 -6.98 12.17 -3.81
C GLY A 236 -7.25 11.98 -5.31
N LEU A 237 -6.64 12.80 -6.18
CA LEU A 237 -6.76 12.69 -7.63
C LEU A 237 -6.12 11.39 -8.17
N LEU A 238 -4.97 10.99 -7.63
CA LEU A 238 -4.37 9.68 -7.97
C LEU A 238 -5.31 8.55 -7.57
N GLY A 239 -5.88 8.63 -6.38
CA GLY A 239 -6.90 7.71 -5.90
C GLY A 239 -8.06 7.54 -6.89
N LEU A 240 -8.66 8.66 -7.32
CA LEU A 240 -9.73 8.70 -8.31
C LEU A 240 -9.30 8.13 -9.67
N ALA A 241 -8.10 8.49 -10.14
CA ALA A 241 -7.57 7.98 -11.40
C ALA A 241 -7.42 6.45 -11.37
N TYR A 242 -6.88 5.89 -10.27
CA TYR A 242 -6.75 4.45 -10.10
C TYR A 242 -8.09 3.73 -9.94
N LEU A 243 -9.09 4.34 -9.29
CA LEU A 243 -10.44 3.77 -9.24
C LEU A 243 -11.01 3.60 -10.64
N LYS A 244 -10.89 4.63 -11.48
CA LYS A 244 -11.33 4.57 -12.88
C LYS A 244 -10.56 3.54 -13.69
N GLU A 245 -9.28 3.34 -13.38
CA GLU A 245 -8.44 2.32 -14.00
C GLU A 245 -8.66 0.90 -13.42
N LYS A 246 -9.62 0.75 -12.49
CA LYS A 246 -9.93 -0.50 -11.76
C LYS A 246 -8.76 -1.04 -10.92
N GLN A 247 -7.75 -0.21 -10.66
CA GLN A 247 -6.63 -0.52 -9.77
C GLN A 247 -7.02 -0.24 -8.31
N LEU A 248 -7.97 -1.03 -7.78
CA LEU A 248 -8.62 -0.77 -6.50
C LEU A 248 -7.64 -0.68 -5.31
N THR A 249 -6.59 -1.51 -5.29
CA THR A 249 -5.57 -1.48 -4.24
C THR A 249 -4.81 -0.15 -4.23
N MET A 250 -4.35 0.31 -5.39
CA MET A 250 -3.63 1.58 -5.53
C MET A 250 -4.54 2.76 -5.19
N ALA A 251 -5.80 2.70 -5.62
CA ALA A 251 -6.81 3.67 -5.24
C ALA A 251 -6.96 3.79 -3.71
N LYS A 252 -7.18 2.66 -3.02
CA LYS A 252 -7.32 2.63 -1.55
C LYS A 252 -6.13 3.29 -0.85
N ILE A 253 -4.92 2.93 -1.26
CA ILE A 253 -3.68 3.45 -0.67
C ILE A 253 -3.60 4.98 -0.80
N HIS A 254 -3.80 5.51 -2.00
CA HIS A 254 -3.69 6.94 -2.24
C HIS A 254 -4.82 7.74 -1.56
N ILE A 255 -6.03 7.20 -1.53
CA ILE A 255 -7.18 7.83 -0.86
C ILE A 255 -6.98 7.84 0.66
N ASN A 256 -6.51 6.74 1.25
CA ASN A 256 -6.20 6.67 2.67
C ASN A 256 -5.09 7.64 3.06
N LYS A 257 -4.04 7.77 2.24
CA LYS A 257 -2.97 8.75 2.47
C LYS A 257 -3.51 10.18 2.38
N ALA A 258 -4.29 10.50 1.36
CA ALA A 258 -4.90 11.82 1.19
C ALA A 258 -5.76 12.21 2.40
N ARG A 259 -6.53 11.25 2.93
CA ARG A 259 -7.34 11.42 4.13
C ARG A 259 -6.53 11.64 5.40
N LYS A 260 -5.37 11.00 5.54
CA LYS A 260 -4.47 11.23 6.69
C LYS A 260 -3.88 12.64 6.67
N VAL A 261 -3.58 13.18 5.49
CA VAL A 261 -3.00 14.53 5.32
C VAL A 261 -4.05 15.61 5.56
N ASN A 262 -5.15 15.58 4.80
CA ASN A 262 -6.23 16.56 4.93
C ASN A 262 -7.59 15.89 4.70
N PRO A 263 -8.30 15.52 5.77
CA PRO A 263 -9.62 14.90 5.66
C PRO A 263 -10.71 15.81 5.08
N GLN A 264 -10.54 17.14 5.15
CA GLN A 264 -11.54 18.13 4.77
C GLN A 264 -11.38 18.64 3.33
N ASP A 265 -10.37 18.17 2.61
CA ASP A 265 -10.16 18.50 1.21
C ASP A 265 -11.33 17.95 0.35
N PRO A 266 -12.00 18.79 -0.45
CA PRO A 266 -13.14 18.37 -1.26
C PRO A 266 -12.84 17.18 -2.19
N ILE A 267 -11.63 17.13 -2.76
CA ILE A 267 -11.21 16.04 -3.64
C ILE A 267 -11.02 14.75 -2.83
N VAL A 268 -10.54 14.85 -1.60
CA VAL A 268 -10.34 13.69 -0.71
C VAL A 268 -11.69 13.11 -0.28
N ILE A 269 -12.66 13.97 0.04
CA ILE A 269 -14.03 13.57 0.34
C ILE A 269 -14.65 12.87 -0.89
N GLN A 270 -14.52 13.46 -2.07
CA GLN A 270 -15.00 12.86 -3.32
C GLN A 270 -14.34 11.51 -3.60
N ALA A 271 -13.02 11.41 -3.46
CA ALA A 271 -12.27 10.19 -3.71
C ALA A 271 -12.70 9.07 -2.77
N LYS A 272 -12.90 9.39 -1.48
CA LYS A 272 -13.43 8.45 -0.50
C LYS A 272 -14.84 7.97 -0.86
N GLN A 273 -15.75 8.89 -1.20
CA GLN A 273 -17.10 8.52 -1.62
C GLN A 273 -17.10 7.57 -2.83
N ALA A 274 -16.24 7.85 -3.83
CA ALA A 274 -16.08 6.97 -4.98
C ALA A 274 -15.51 5.60 -4.60
N LEU A 275 -14.57 5.55 -3.65
CA LEU A 275 -14.03 4.30 -3.14
C LEU A 275 -15.10 3.48 -2.40
N ASP A 276 -15.88 4.11 -1.52
CA ASP A 276 -16.94 3.47 -0.73
C ASP A 276 -18.04 2.88 -1.64
N GLN A 277 -18.31 3.48 -2.81
CA GLN A 277 -19.26 2.94 -3.79
C GLN A 277 -18.75 1.67 -4.49
N VAL A 278 -17.44 1.59 -4.76
CA VAL A 278 -16.83 0.47 -5.49
C VAL A 278 -16.39 -0.65 -4.55
N ALA A 279 -16.09 -0.31 -3.30
CA ALA A 279 -15.65 -1.22 -2.26
C ALA A 279 -16.21 -0.78 -0.89
N PRO A 280 -17.52 -0.95 -0.64
CA PRO A 280 -18.11 -0.58 0.64
C PRO A 280 -17.40 -1.36 1.75
N ASP A 281 -16.82 -0.63 2.71
CA ASP A 281 -16.23 -1.22 3.90
C ASP A 281 -17.29 -2.08 4.60
N SER A 282 -17.03 -3.39 4.68
CA SER A 282 -17.91 -4.35 5.36
C SER A 282 -17.89 -4.21 6.89
N ASP A 283 -17.37 -3.10 7.42
CA ASP A 283 -17.20 -2.84 8.86
C ASP A 283 -18.24 -1.88 9.47
N LYS A 284 -19.21 -1.38 8.70
CA LYS A 284 -20.34 -0.59 9.24
C LYS A 284 -21.53 -1.44 9.68
N SER A 285 -21.30 -2.54 10.38
CA SER A 285 -22.35 -3.24 11.13
C SER A 285 -21.97 -3.40 12.59
N LYS A 286 -22.09 -2.30 13.37
CA LYS A 286 -22.43 -2.29 14.81
C LYS A 286 -22.40 -0.85 15.35
N SER A 287 -23.43 -0.08 15.02
CA SER A 287 -23.90 1.01 15.87
C SER A 287 -25.33 1.35 15.47
N SER A 288 -26.26 0.42 15.70
CA SER A 288 -27.65 0.79 15.88
C SER A 288 -27.89 1.02 17.36
N ASP A 289 -28.11 2.29 17.66
CA ASP A 289 -28.65 2.88 18.87
C ASP A 289 -29.71 1.97 19.51
N LYS A 290 -29.49 1.56 20.76
CA LYS A 290 -30.55 1.01 21.62
C LYS A 290 -31.06 2.17 22.46
N GLN A 291 -31.99 2.92 21.88
CA GLN A 291 -32.73 3.93 22.60
C GLN A 291 -33.66 3.24 23.61
N GLN A 292 -33.50 3.64 24.87
CA GLN A 292 -34.34 3.26 25.99
C GLN A 292 -35.82 3.56 25.68
N GLY A 293 -36.67 2.56 25.87
CA GLY A 293 -38.11 2.72 26.03
C GLY A 293 -38.53 1.89 27.23
N GLY A 294 -38.88 2.57 28.33
CA GLY A 294 -39.27 1.98 29.60
C GLY A 294 -40.50 1.08 29.50
N GLY A 295 -40.58 0.13 30.43
CA GLY A 295 -41.64 -0.87 30.47
C GLY A 295 -42.99 -0.33 30.90
N PHE A 296 -44.03 -1.13 30.67
CA PHE A 296 -45.20 -1.25 31.53
C PHE A 296 -45.79 -2.66 31.39
N PHE A 297 -45.94 -3.31 32.53
CA PHE A 297 -46.69 -4.55 32.76
C PHE A 297 -48.20 -4.31 32.57
N GLY A 298 -48.93 -5.32 32.10
CA GLY A 298 -50.40 -5.37 32.14
C GLY A 298 -50.96 -6.45 31.21
N LEU A 299 -51.20 -7.67 31.70
CA LEU A 299 -52.48 -8.16 32.26
C LEU A 299 -53.33 -8.92 31.23
N PHE A 300 -53.47 -10.22 31.49
CA PHE A 300 -54.70 -11.03 31.38
C PHE A 300 -55.55 -11.00 30.10
N GLY A 301 -55.78 -12.19 29.55
CA GLY A 301 -57.16 -12.72 29.57
C GLY A 301 -57.79 -13.18 28.26
N LYS A 302 -58.01 -14.51 28.21
CA LYS A 302 -59.17 -15.25 27.66
C LYS A 302 -59.39 -15.39 26.14
N LYS A 303 -59.30 -16.67 25.74
CA LYS A 303 -60.33 -17.53 25.10
C LYS A 303 -61.22 -16.91 24.01
N LYS A 304 -61.14 -17.48 22.81
CA LYS A 304 -62.03 -18.57 22.37
C LYS A 304 -61.34 -19.39 21.29
#